data_AF-X1HFP0-F1
#
_entry.id   AF-X1HFP0-F1
#
_cell.length_a   1.000
_cell.length_b   1.000
_cell.length_c   1.000
_cell.angle_alpha   90.00
_cell.angle_beta   90.00
_cell.angle_gamma   90.00
#
_symmetry.space_group_name_H-M   'P 1'
#
loop_
_entity.id
_entity.type
_entity.pdbx_description
1 polymer ?
#
loop_
_entity_poly.entity_id
_entity_poly.type
_entity_poly.pdbx_seq_one_letter_code
_entity_poly.pdbx_strand_id
1 'polypeptide(L)'
;PHGESTKENEEKMGIFDEASKINLNIAGAGHSSQGWTPYEINLGKLEGLDQTKLEAILKYRYGPDGAPGVRGKDDDKDREALESDGIDNDADGAIDEPGEGVDEPDEFRPDSPYGDDNPFETVEEIRLVPGIGEKTFNRIRDYITIYSYDKNVNKKGILRTNINTASPDEISRALQRGGLAPDRAHQLAVNIVDFRDPDSHPTEYQGRYGIEKTPYINEVMPFFTSSVSAAVEGLIKGGVRYLVEKVEEKVTEEMHQKIKVSPEVAVKETKKAIS
;
A
#
# COMPACT_ATOMS: atom_id res chain seq x y z
N PRO A 1 -61.05 -0.61 -40.92
CA PRO A 1 -59.70 -1.22 -40.99
C PRO A 1 -58.93 -0.91 -39.69
N HIS A 2 -59.02 -1.85 -38.74
CA HIS A 2 -58.23 -1.84 -37.51
C HIS A 2 -56.78 -2.14 -37.87
N GLY A 3 -55.86 -1.25 -37.50
CA GLY A 3 -54.42 -1.49 -37.53
C GLY A 3 -53.90 -1.36 -36.11
N GLU A 4 -53.91 -2.46 -35.35
CA GLU A 4 -53.14 -2.58 -34.12
C GLU A 4 -51.65 -2.58 -34.48
N SER A 5 -50.92 -1.54 -34.07
CA SER A 5 -49.46 -1.59 -34.06
C SER A 5 -49.02 -2.34 -32.82
N THR A 6 -48.72 -3.63 -32.97
CA THR A 6 -47.97 -4.40 -31.97
C THR A 6 -46.57 -3.79 -31.87
N LYS A 7 -46.33 -2.98 -30.83
CA LYS A 7 -44.97 -2.63 -30.42
C LYS A 7 -44.34 -3.90 -29.87
N GLU A 8 -43.42 -4.49 -30.64
CA GLU A 8 -42.51 -5.52 -30.12
C GLU A 8 -41.79 -4.94 -28.90
N ASN A 9 -42.01 -5.57 -27.76
CA ASN A 9 -41.34 -5.25 -26.51
C ASN A 9 -39.92 -5.81 -26.64
N GLU A 10 -38.98 -5.00 -27.15
CA GLU A 10 -37.57 -5.40 -27.22
C GLU A 10 -37.06 -5.66 -25.80
N GLU A 11 -36.93 -6.94 -25.43
CA GLU A 11 -36.34 -7.35 -24.15
C GLU A 11 -34.88 -6.91 -24.12
N LYS A 12 -34.57 -5.93 -23.26
CA LYS A 12 -33.20 -5.48 -23.06
C LYS A 12 -32.44 -6.50 -22.23
N MET A 13 -31.57 -7.27 -22.88
CA MET A 13 -30.61 -8.15 -22.24
C MET A 13 -29.35 -7.38 -21.83
N GLY A 14 -28.91 -7.57 -20.58
CA GLY A 14 -27.64 -7.06 -20.06
C GLY A 14 -26.86 -8.17 -19.38
N ILE A 15 -25.53 -8.14 -19.52
CA ILE A 15 -24.62 -9.05 -18.82
C ILE A 15 -23.82 -8.19 -17.84
N PHE A 16 -23.77 -8.62 -16.59
CA PHE A 16 -23.06 -7.93 -15.51
C PHE A 16 -22.01 -8.87 -14.92
N ASP A 17 -20.85 -8.32 -14.58
CA ASP A 17 -19.80 -9.06 -13.89
C ASP A 17 -20.04 -8.98 -12.37
N GLU A 18 -20.57 -10.06 -11.79
CA GLU A 18 -20.74 -10.15 -10.34
C GLU A 18 -19.40 -10.36 -9.61
N ALA A 19 -18.36 -10.86 -10.29
CA ALA A 19 -17.06 -11.10 -9.68
C ALA A 19 -16.31 -9.80 -9.32
N SER A 20 -16.70 -8.67 -9.92
CA SER A 20 -16.12 -7.35 -9.63
C SER A 20 -16.74 -6.67 -8.40
N LYS A 21 -17.68 -7.31 -7.72
CA LYS A 21 -18.41 -6.77 -6.56
C LYS A 21 -17.95 -7.42 -5.26
N ILE A 22 -18.24 -6.77 -4.15
CA ILE A 22 -17.88 -7.22 -2.80
C ILE A 22 -18.83 -8.35 -2.37
N ASN A 23 -18.28 -9.52 -2.01
CA ASN A 23 -19.10 -10.63 -1.52
C ASN A 23 -19.53 -10.39 -0.06
N LEU A 24 -20.84 -10.34 0.20
CA LEU A 24 -21.41 -10.17 1.54
C LEU A 24 -21.06 -11.31 2.50
N ASN A 25 -20.90 -12.53 1.97
CA ASN A 25 -20.59 -13.73 2.75
C ASN A 25 -19.11 -13.85 3.09
N ILE A 26 -18.25 -13.03 2.49
CA ILE A 26 -16.80 -13.14 2.70
C ILE A 26 -16.23 -11.86 3.32
N ALA A 27 -16.62 -10.68 2.81
CA ALA A 27 -16.04 -9.41 3.23
C ALA A 27 -16.29 -9.09 4.71
N GLY A 28 -15.29 -8.58 5.42
CA GLY A 28 -15.35 -8.24 6.83
C GLY A 28 -15.69 -6.77 7.09
N ALA A 29 -15.47 -6.34 8.33
CA ALA A 29 -15.71 -4.97 8.81
C ALA A 29 -14.44 -4.28 9.34
N GLY A 30 -13.33 -5.01 9.45
CA GLY A 30 -12.12 -4.60 10.16
C GLY A 30 -11.12 -3.78 9.34
N HIS A 31 -9.97 -3.52 9.97
CA HIS A 31 -8.83 -2.82 9.39
C HIS A 31 -7.65 -3.74 9.05
N SER A 32 -7.93 -5.03 8.87
CA SER A 32 -6.95 -6.04 8.46
C SER A 32 -6.42 -5.72 7.06
N SER A 33 -5.12 -5.85 6.89
CA SER A 33 -4.41 -5.58 5.63
C SER A 33 -3.20 -6.48 5.44
N GLN A 34 -3.21 -7.64 6.11
CA GLN A 34 -2.16 -8.64 6.08
C GLN A 34 -2.16 -9.43 4.78
N GLY A 35 -3.23 -9.38 3.98
CA GLY A 35 -3.38 -10.06 2.70
C GLY A 35 -3.72 -11.54 2.84
N TRP A 36 -4.37 -11.94 3.94
CA TRP A 36 -4.66 -13.33 4.26
C TRP A 36 -5.86 -13.88 3.48
N THR A 37 -7.04 -13.30 3.68
CA THR A 37 -8.27 -13.70 2.99
C THR A 37 -9.06 -12.48 2.48
N PRO A 38 -10.02 -12.65 1.56
CA PRO A 38 -10.89 -11.54 1.14
C PRO A 38 -11.78 -10.99 2.26
N TYR A 39 -11.78 -11.60 3.45
CA TYR A 39 -12.38 -11.03 4.66
C TYR A 39 -11.82 -9.64 5.01
N GLU A 40 -10.58 -9.36 4.64
CA GLU A 40 -9.96 -8.05 4.84
C GLU A 40 -10.61 -6.93 4.01
N ILE A 41 -11.47 -7.26 3.03
CA ILE A 41 -12.26 -6.27 2.30
C ILE A 41 -13.27 -5.63 3.26
N ASN A 42 -13.05 -4.37 3.61
CA ASN A 42 -13.87 -3.64 4.57
C ASN A 42 -15.19 -3.13 3.93
N LEU A 43 -16.31 -3.76 4.30
CA LEU A 43 -17.66 -3.34 3.90
C LEU A 43 -18.03 -1.92 4.34
N GLY A 44 -17.46 -1.44 5.44
CA GLY A 44 -17.66 -0.08 5.98
C GLY A 44 -17.15 1.04 5.09
N LYS A 45 -16.43 0.72 4.01
CA LYS A 45 -16.06 1.68 2.97
C LYS A 45 -17.22 2.02 2.02
N LEU A 46 -18.31 1.24 2.04
CA LEU A 46 -19.52 1.54 1.28
C LEU A 46 -20.35 2.63 1.97
N GLU A 47 -20.76 3.63 1.19
CA GLU A 47 -21.57 4.73 1.71
C GLU A 47 -22.94 4.24 2.21
N GLY A 48 -23.18 4.39 3.51
CA GLY A 48 -24.44 4.02 4.16
C GLY A 48 -24.33 2.87 5.17
N LEU A 49 -23.18 2.18 5.20
CA LEU A 49 -22.83 1.20 6.22
C LEU A 49 -21.98 1.88 7.31
N ASP A 50 -22.57 2.06 8.48
CA ASP A 50 -21.85 2.49 9.69
C ASP A 50 -21.50 1.25 10.52
N GLN A 51 -20.69 1.45 11.57
CA GLN A 51 -20.20 0.36 12.42
C GLN A 51 -21.32 -0.54 12.96
N THR A 52 -22.44 0.05 13.40
CA THR A 52 -23.58 -0.71 13.93
C THR A 52 -24.22 -1.60 12.88
N LYS A 53 -24.33 -1.13 11.62
CA LYS A 53 -24.83 -1.97 10.53
C LYS A 53 -23.83 -3.07 10.16
N LEU A 54 -22.53 -2.79 10.22
CA LEU A 54 -21.51 -3.82 9.96
C LEU A 54 -21.57 -4.94 11.00
N GLU A 55 -21.60 -4.60 12.28
CA GLU A 55 -21.79 -5.57 13.37
C GLU A 55 -23.08 -6.38 13.19
N ALA A 56 -24.16 -5.74 12.72
CA ALA A 56 -25.42 -6.43 12.44
C ALA A 56 -25.30 -7.38 11.23
N ILE A 57 -24.53 -7.04 10.19
CA ILE A 57 -24.24 -7.93 9.06
C ILE A 57 -23.43 -9.14 9.55
N LEU A 58 -22.35 -8.91 10.29
CA LEU A 58 -21.52 -10.00 10.83
C LEU A 58 -22.35 -10.94 11.73
N LYS A 59 -23.13 -10.36 12.64
CA LYS A 59 -24.03 -11.11 13.51
C LYS A 59 -25.11 -11.88 12.74
N TYR A 60 -25.58 -11.35 11.62
CA TYR A 60 -26.51 -12.08 10.77
C TYR A 60 -25.86 -13.33 10.16
N ARG A 61 -24.58 -13.25 9.79
CA ARG A 61 -23.80 -14.38 9.27
C ARG A 61 -23.48 -15.42 10.32
N TYR A 62 -23.00 -14.98 11.49
CA TYR A 62 -22.51 -15.84 12.57
C TYR A 62 -23.62 -16.26 13.55
N GLY A 63 -24.87 -16.02 13.20
CA GLY A 63 -25.99 -16.46 14.02
C GLY A 63 -26.05 -15.88 15.46
N PRO A 64 -26.87 -16.52 16.31
CA PRO A 64 -27.02 -16.18 17.72
C PRO A 64 -25.74 -16.16 18.56
N ASP A 65 -24.79 -17.07 18.31
CA ASP A 65 -23.56 -17.16 19.11
C ASP A 65 -22.54 -16.07 18.76
N GLY A 66 -22.65 -15.51 17.55
CA GLY A 66 -21.88 -14.37 17.07
C GLY A 66 -20.43 -14.71 16.68
N ALA A 67 -20.11 -15.98 16.50
CA ALA A 67 -18.81 -16.46 16.02
C ALA A 67 -18.99 -17.29 14.73
N PRO A 68 -18.01 -17.26 13.81
CA PRO A 68 -18.02 -18.17 12.66
C PRO A 68 -17.97 -19.63 13.14
N GLY A 69 -18.73 -20.52 12.50
CA GLY A 69 -18.73 -21.93 12.88
C GLY A 69 -19.36 -22.19 14.25
N VAL A 70 -18.59 -22.77 15.18
CA VAL A 70 -19.03 -23.03 16.56
C VAL A 70 -18.15 -22.30 17.55
N ARG A 71 -18.73 -21.31 18.25
CA ARG A 71 -18.00 -20.48 19.20
C ARG A 71 -17.06 -21.23 20.15
N GLY A 72 -15.81 -20.74 20.20
CA GLY A 72 -14.72 -21.23 21.02
C GLY A 72 -14.14 -22.56 20.55
N LYS A 73 -14.37 -22.97 19.30
CA LYS A 73 -13.81 -24.19 18.73
C LYS A 73 -13.01 -23.88 17.49
N ASP A 74 -11.85 -24.52 17.43
CA ASP A 74 -11.03 -24.68 16.24
C ASP A 74 -11.68 -25.78 15.35
N ASP A 75 -12.51 -25.34 14.42
CA ASP A 75 -13.40 -26.17 13.62
C ASP A 75 -12.69 -26.85 12.44
N ASP A 76 -11.54 -26.35 12.02
CA ASP A 76 -10.74 -26.92 10.93
C ASP A 76 -9.35 -27.43 11.34
N LYS A 77 -8.96 -27.19 12.58
CA LYS A 77 -7.80 -27.76 13.30
C LYS A 77 -6.46 -27.25 12.82
N ASP A 78 -6.39 -25.99 12.43
CA ASP A 78 -5.16 -25.38 11.96
C ASP A 78 -4.54 -24.37 12.95
N ARG A 79 -5.17 -24.16 14.11
CA ARG A 79 -4.67 -23.29 15.19
C ARG A 79 -3.18 -23.35 15.48
N GLU A 80 -2.61 -24.55 15.59
CA GLU A 80 -1.18 -24.71 15.90
C GLU A 80 -0.27 -24.06 14.83
N ALA A 81 -0.74 -23.99 13.57
CA ALA A 81 -0.03 -23.32 12.50
C ALA A 81 -0.22 -21.80 12.56
N LEU A 82 -1.41 -21.32 12.93
CA LEU A 82 -1.79 -19.91 12.84
C LEU A 82 -1.29 -19.08 14.03
N GLU A 83 -1.12 -19.66 15.23
CA GLU A 83 -0.55 -18.95 16.40
C GLU A 83 0.91 -18.47 16.24
N SER A 84 1.55 -18.66 15.07
CA SER A 84 2.96 -18.28 14.84
C SER A 84 3.34 -18.04 13.37
N ASP A 85 2.36 -17.70 12.52
CA ASP A 85 2.58 -17.48 11.08
C ASP A 85 2.88 -16.01 10.70
N GLY A 86 2.79 -15.10 11.67
CA GLY A 86 3.03 -13.67 11.54
C GLY A 86 1.86 -12.88 10.95
N ILE A 87 0.65 -13.44 10.96
CA ILE A 87 -0.60 -12.81 10.53
C ILE A 87 -1.48 -12.56 11.78
N ASP A 88 -2.59 -11.86 11.59
CA ASP A 88 -3.64 -11.60 12.60
C ASP A 88 -4.90 -12.27 12.04
N ASN A 89 -5.04 -13.57 12.31
CA ASN A 89 -5.99 -14.41 11.59
C ASN A 89 -7.42 -14.21 12.11
N ASP A 90 -7.62 -13.97 13.40
CA ASP A 90 -8.95 -13.67 13.95
C ASP A 90 -9.38 -12.19 13.77
N ALA A 91 -8.48 -11.34 13.26
CA ALA A 91 -8.68 -9.92 12.99
C ALA A 91 -8.99 -9.09 14.25
N ASP A 92 -8.47 -9.49 15.41
CA ASP A 92 -8.62 -8.79 16.68
C ASP A 92 -7.58 -7.67 16.90
N GLY A 93 -6.51 -7.69 16.09
CA GLY A 93 -5.43 -6.71 16.06
C GLY A 93 -4.15 -7.12 16.81
N ALA A 94 -4.13 -8.29 17.43
CA ALA A 94 -2.93 -8.98 17.87
C ALA A 94 -2.38 -9.89 16.77
N ILE A 95 -1.10 -10.24 16.84
CA ILE A 95 -0.42 -11.12 15.88
C ILE A 95 0.24 -12.23 16.71
N ASP A 96 0.12 -13.48 16.25
CA ASP A 96 0.74 -14.67 16.85
C ASP A 96 0.36 -14.84 18.34
N GLU A 97 -0.93 -14.92 18.65
CA GLU A 97 -1.43 -15.00 20.02
C GLU A 97 -2.13 -16.32 20.41
N PRO A 98 -2.17 -16.69 21.71
CA PRO A 98 -2.79 -17.94 22.13
C PRO A 98 -4.30 -17.95 21.85
N GLY A 99 -4.72 -18.70 20.85
CA GLY A 99 -6.12 -18.81 20.45
C GLY A 99 -6.48 -18.10 19.16
N GLU A 100 -5.50 -17.54 18.44
CA GLU A 100 -5.69 -16.93 17.11
C GLU A 100 -6.39 -17.87 16.13
N GLY A 101 -6.11 -19.18 16.23
CA GLY A 101 -6.77 -20.24 15.50
C GLY A 101 -8.17 -20.65 15.98
N VAL A 102 -8.93 -19.75 16.60
CA VAL A 102 -10.23 -20.07 17.22
C VAL A 102 -11.22 -18.98 16.87
N ASP A 103 -12.38 -19.36 16.33
CA ASP A 103 -13.41 -18.43 15.87
C ASP A 103 -12.93 -17.54 14.71
N GLU A 104 -12.14 -18.10 13.80
CA GLU A 104 -11.53 -17.37 12.69
C GLU A 104 -12.51 -17.11 11.54
N PRO A 105 -12.36 -15.99 10.80
CA PRO A 105 -13.25 -15.64 9.71
C PRO A 105 -13.42 -16.70 8.62
N ASP A 106 -12.45 -17.59 8.41
CA ASP A 106 -12.49 -18.67 7.40
C ASP A 106 -13.16 -19.97 7.90
N GLU A 107 -13.45 -20.09 9.20
CA GLU A 107 -14.36 -21.10 9.74
C GLU A 107 -15.80 -20.90 9.24
N PHE A 108 -16.14 -19.66 8.88
CA PHE A 108 -17.41 -19.34 8.22
C PHE A 108 -17.42 -19.92 6.80
N ARG A 109 -18.28 -20.91 6.57
CA ARG A 109 -18.36 -21.65 5.29
C ARG A 109 -19.71 -21.42 4.60
N PRO A 110 -19.83 -20.42 3.70
CA PRO A 110 -21.10 -20.10 3.05
C PRO A 110 -21.72 -21.26 2.27
N ASP A 111 -20.90 -22.10 1.63
CA ASP A 111 -21.36 -23.24 0.83
C ASP A 111 -21.75 -24.47 1.68
N SER A 112 -21.32 -24.51 2.95
CA SER A 112 -21.62 -25.58 3.89
C SER A 112 -21.62 -25.02 5.32
N PRO A 113 -22.66 -24.25 5.70
CA PRO A 113 -22.72 -23.58 6.99
C PRO A 113 -22.58 -24.58 8.13
N TYR A 114 -21.90 -24.15 9.19
CA TYR A 114 -21.61 -24.97 10.35
C TYR A 114 -22.08 -24.26 11.62
N GLY A 115 -22.38 -25.01 12.69
CA GLY A 115 -22.96 -24.42 13.89
C GLY A 115 -24.31 -23.74 13.65
N ASP A 116 -24.42 -22.46 14.02
CA ASP A 116 -25.60 -21.59 13.81
C ASP A 116 -25.37 -20.51 12.73
N ASP A 117 -24.33 -20.67 11.91
CA ASP A 117 -24.04 -19.84 10.75
C ASP A 117 -25.22 -19.75 9.77
N ASN A 118 -25.39 -18.56 9.22
CA ASN A 118 -26.48 -18.20 8.33
C ASN A 118 -25.98 -17.27 7.19
N PRO A 119 -25.44 -17.83 6.09
CA PRO A 119 -25.02 -17.05 4.94
C PRO A 119 -26.20 -16.38 4.23
N PHE A 120 -25.91 -15.29 3.52
CA PHE A 120 -26.85 -14.69 2.59
C PHE A 120 -27.00 -15.61 1.37
N GLU A 121 -28.22 -16.07 1.09
CA GLU A 121 -28.56 -16.82 -0.13
C GLU A 121 -28.92 -15.90 -1.30
N THR A 122 -29.29 -14.66 -0.98
CA THR A 122 -29.58 -13.59 -1.94
C THR A 122 -29.05 -12.24 -1.46
N VAL A 123 -28.74 -11.34 -2.39
CA VAL A 123 -28.30 -9.97 -2.03
C VAL A 123 -29.43 -9.21 -1.34
N GLU A 124 -30.68 -9.53 -1.66
CA GLU A 124 -31.89 -8.93 -1.11
C GLU A 124 -32.09 -9.16 0.39
N GLU A 125 -31.56 -10.26 0.94
CA GLU A 125 -31.64 -10.64 2.35
C GLU A 125 -30.90 -9.69 3.27
N ILE A 126 -29.96 -8.88 2.75
CA ILE A 126 -29.31 -7.83 3.54
C ILE A 126 -30.33 -6.85 4.16
N ARG A 127 -31.55 -6.76 3.61
CA ARG A 127 -32.65 -5.96 4.18
C ARG A 127 -33.28 -6.56 5.44
N LEU A 128 -33.00 -7.82 5.74
CA LEU A 128 -33.39 -8.47 7.00
C LEU A 128 -32.47 -8.06 8.15
N VAL A 129 -31.28 -7.55 7.83
CA VAL A 129 -30.31 -7.09 8.82
C VAL A 129 -30.84 -5.82 9.50
N PRO A 130 -30.86 -5.77 10.85
CA PRO A 130 -31.27 -4.59 11.60
C PRO A 130 -30.52 -3.33 11.15
N GLY A 131 -31.26 -2.27 10.83
CA GLY A 131 -30.70 -0.99 10.39
C GLY A 131 -30.46 -0.86 8.88
N ILE A 132 -30.66 -1.93 8.11
CA ILE A 132 -30.56 -1.91 6.64
C ILE A 132 -31.95 -1.99 6.02
N GLY A 133 -32.49 -0.82 5.65
CA GLY A 133 -33.75 -0.72 4.89
C GLY A 133 -33.52 -0.51 3.39
N GLU A 134 -34.61 -0.33 2.66
CA GLU A 134 -34.62 -0.09 1.21
C GLU A 134 -33.71 1.08 0.77
N LYS A 135 -33.67 2.15 1.55
CA LYS A 135 -32.80 3.31 1.29
C LYS A 135 -31.31 2.95 1.33
N THR A 136 -30.89 2.15 2.30
CA THR A 136 -29.49 1.72 2.42
C THR A 136 -29.17 0.71 1.33
N PHE A 137 -30.04 -0.27 1.14
CA PHE A 137 -29.93 -1.28 0.08
C PHE A 137 -29.73 -0.65 -1.30
N ASN A 138 -30.56 0.32 -1.70
CA ASN A 138 -30.47 0.96 -3.01
C ASN A 138 -29.15 1.72 -3.23
N ARG A 139 -28.41 2.09 -2.17
CA ARG A 139 -27.10 2.75 -2.30
C ARG A 139 -25.96 1.76 -2.51
N ILE A 140 -26.07 0.57 -1.92
CA ILE A 140 -24.99 -0.42 -1.89
C ILE A 140 -25.18 -1.56 -2.89
N ARG A 141 -26.42 -1.81 -3.36
CA ARG A 141 -26.80 -2.98 -4.18
C ARG A 141 -25.94 -3.19 -5.43
N ASP A 142 -25.43 -2.12 -6.03
CA ASP A 142 -24.65 -2.20 -7.27
C ASP A 142 -23.17 -2.57 -6.99
N TYR A 143 -22.75 -2.56 -5.71
CA TYR A 143 -21.38 -2.85 -5.26
C TYR A 143 -21.23 -4.18 -4.53
N ILE A 144 -22.33 -4.85 -4.22
CA ILE A 144 -22.37 -6.08 -3.42
C ILE A 144 -22.86 -7.27 -4.23
N THR A 145 -22.44 -8.46 -3.84
CA THR A 145 -22.83 -9.74 -4.44
C THR A 145 -22.76 -10.86 -3.40
N ILE A 146 -23.15 -12.06 -3.79
CA ILE A 146 -22.88 -13.31 -3.05
C ILE A 146 -22.04 -14.29 -3.88
N TYR A 147 -21.69 -13.94 -5.12
CA TYR A 147 -21.10 -14.87 -6.09
C TYR A 147 -19.60 -14.72 -6.28
N SER A 148 -18.99 -13.59 -5.87
CA SER A 148 -17.56 -13.38 -6.06
C SER A 148 -16.75 -14.24 -5.10
N TYR A 149 -15.67 -14.85 -5.56
CA TYR A 149 -14.80 -15.68 -4.73
C TYR A 149 -13.35 -15.49 -5.17
N ASP A 150 -12.40 -15.66 -4.24
CA ASP A 150 -10.98 -15.82 -4.57
C ASP A 150 -10.49 -17.16 -4.05
N LYS A 151 -9.91 -17.97 -4.94
CA LYS A 151 -9.30 -19.25 -4.56
C LYS A 151 -7.88 -19.08 -4.01
N ASN A 152 -7.37 -17.84 -3.98
CA ASN A 152 -5.99 -17.49 -3.65
C ASN A 152 -4.92 -18.29 -4.43
N VAL A 153 -5.28 -18.83 -5.61
CA VAL A 153 -4.37 -19.58 -6.48
C VAL A 153 -4.27 -18.93 -7.84
N ASN A 154 -3.19 -19.24 -8.56
CA ASN A 154 -3.04 -18.89 -9.96
C ASN A 154 -3.71 -19.92 -10.89
N LYS A 155 -3.63 -19.71 -12.21
CA LYS A 155 -4.20 -20.62 -13.24
C LYS A 155 -3.67 -22.06 -13.18
N LYS A 156 -2.54 -22.30 -12.50
CA LYS A 156 -1.91 -23.61 -12.33
C LYS A 156 -2.26 -24.25 -10.98
N GLY A 157 -3.12 -23.63 -10.17
CA GLY A 157 -3.49 -24.10 -8.84
C GLY A 157 -2.43 -23.85 -7.77
N ILE A 158 -1.40 -23.03 -8.05
CA ILE A 158 -0.36 -22.70 -7.07
C ILE A 158 -0.84 -21.49 -6.25
N LEU A 159 -0.72 -21.57 -4.92
CA LEU A 159 -1.02 -20.47 -4.00
C LEU A 159 -0.28 -19.20 -4.40
N ARG A 160 -0.96 -18.05 -4.31
CA ARG A 160 -0.32 -16.75 -4.56
C ARG A 160 0.58 -16.39 -3.39
N THR A 161 1.67 -15.70 -3.70
CA THR A 161 2.60 -15.21 -2.69
C THR A 161 2.01 -13.97 -2.03
N ASN A 162 1.81 -14.02 -0.71
CA ASN A 162 1.42 -12.87 0.08
C ASN A 162 2.62 -11.91 0.19
N ILE A 163 2.55 -10.76 -0.48
CA ILE A 163 3.65 -9.80 -0.52
C ILE A 163 3.84 -9.03 0.79
N ASN A 164 2.90 -9.11 1.73
CA ASN A 164 2.99 -8.41 3.01
C ASN A 164 3.87 -9.17 4.00
N THR A 165 3.91 -10.51 3.92
CA THR A 165 4.68 -11.36 4.84
C THR A 165 5.85 -12.09 4.16
N ALA A 166 5.76 -12.40 2.87
CA ALA A 166 6.76 -13.21 2.16
C ALA A 166 8.18 -12.64 2.21
N SER A 167 9.19 -13.51 2.30
CA SER A 167 10.61 -13.14 2.25
C SER A 167 11.03 -12.57 0.88
N PRO A 168 12.18 -11.85 0.80
CA PRO A 168 12.73 -11.38 -0.49
C PRO A 168 12.90 -12.52 -1.51
N ASP A 169 13.28 -13.70 -1.03
CA ASP A 169 13.48 -14.90 -1.83
C ASP A 169 12.19 -15.42 -2.47
N GLU A 170 11.10 -15.46 -1.70
CA GLU A 170 9.79 -15.87 -2.19
C GLU A 170 9.21 -14.89 -3.22
N ILE A 171 9.29 -13.59 -2.93
CA ILE A 171 8.85 -12.53 -3.86
C ILE A 171 9.67 -12.60 -5.15
N SER A 172 10.99 -12.73 -5.04
CA SER A 172 11.89 -12.87 -6.19
C SER A 172 11.52 -14.08 -7.07
N ARG A 173 11.26 -15.24 -6.47
CA ARG A 173 10.81 -16.44 -7.21
C ARG A 173 9.45 -16.22 -7.87
N ALA A 174 8.51 -15.57 -7.19
CA ALA A 174 7.19 -15.27 -7.75
C ALA A 174 7.31 -14.37 -8.99
N LEU A 175 8.12 -13.32 -8.91
CA LEU A 175 8.40 -12.40 -10.03
C LEU A 175 9.07 -13.11 -11.20
N GLN A 176 10.04 -13.98 -10.95
CA GLN A 176 10.71 -14.77 -12.01
C GLN A 176 9.75 -15.72 -12.71
N ARG A 177 8.83 -16.37 -11.97
CA ARG A 177 7.76 -17.18 -12.58
C ARG A 177 6.82 -16.35 -13.47
N GLY A 178 6.70 -15.05 -13.18
CA GLY A 178 6.00 -14.06 -14.01
C GLY A 178 6.78 -13.61 -15.25
N GLY A 179 8.01 -14.09 -15.45
CA GLY A 179 8.85 -13.79 -16.62
C GLY A 179 9.85 -12.65 -16.42
N LEU A 180 10.05 -12.16 -15.19
CA LEU A 180 11.09 -11.17 -14.92
C LEU A 180 12.47 -11.82 -14.88
N ALA A 181 13.47 -11.12 -15.42
CA ALA A 181 14.86 -11.52 -15.31
C ALA A 181 15.31 -11.53 -13.83
N PRO A 182 16.20 -12.46 -13.41
CA PRO A 182 16.60 -12.63 -12.02
C PRO A 182 17.05 -11.33 -11.34
N ASP A 183 17.95 -10.57 -11.97
CA ASP A 183 18.46 -9.31 -11.42
C ASP A 183 17.37 -8.29 -11.10
N ARG A 184 16.38 -8.17 -11.98
CA ARG A 184 15.26 -7.24 -11.79
C ARG A 184 14.31 -7.75 -10.71
N ALA A 185 14.07 -9.07 -10.65
CA ALA A 185 13.25 -9.69 -9.62
C ALA A 185 13.88 -9.52 -8.22
N HIS A 186 15.19 -9.71 -8.10
CA HIS A 186 15.92 -9.52 -6.84
C HIS A 186 15.83 -8.07 -6.37
N GLN A 187 16.05 -7.11 -7.26
CA GLN A 187 15.97 -5.68 -6.90
C GLN A 187 14.55 -5.26 -6.49
N LEU A 188 13.51 -5.75 -7.17
CA LEU A 188 12.13 -5.46 -6.77
C LEU A 188 11.79 -6.12 -5.44
N ALA A 189 12.24 -7.35 -5.20
CA ALA A 189 11.97 -8.05 -3.96
C ALA A 189 12.54 -7.33 -2.74
N VAL A 190 13.81 -6.90 -2.79
CA VAL A 190 14.40 -6.12 -1.68
C VAL A 190 13.65 -4.81 -1.48
N ASN A 191 13.32 -4.08 -2.56
CA ASN A 191 12.59 -2.80 -2.44
C ASN A 191 11.17 -2.98 -1.87
N ILE A 192 10.50 -4.10 -2.15
CA ILE A 192 9.17 -4.37 -1.59
C ILE A 192 9.28 -4.62 -0.09
N VAL A 193 10.26 -5.41 0.34
CA VAL A 193 10.47 -5.73 1.76
C VAL A 193 10.88 -4.48 2.54
N ASP A 194 11.84 -3.72 2.02
CA ASP A 194 12.30 -2.44 2.59
C ASP A 194 11.18 -1.38 2.69
N PHE A 195 10.23 -1.42 1.76
CA PHE A 195 9.11 -0.48 1.78
C PHE A 195 8.11 -0.80 2.89
N ARG A 196 7.97 -2.08 3.27
CA ARG A 196 6.98 -2.53 4.26
C ARG A 196 7.56 -2.68 5.67
N ASP A 197 8.87 -2.86 5.80
CA ASP A 197 9.47 -2.91 7.12
C ASP A 197 9.48 -1.52 7.77
N PRO A 198 9.36 -1.45 9.11
CA PRO A 198 9.34 -0.18 9.83
C PRO A 198 10.74 0.34 10.13
N ASP A 199 11.79 -0.40 9.76
CA ASP A 199 13.15 -0.08 10.14
C ASP A 199 13.78 0.95 9.18
N SER A 200 15.09 1.07 9.21
CA SER A 200 15.83 1.99 8.32
C SER A 200 17.12 1.35 7.83
N HIS A 201 17.11 0.02 7.79
CA HIS A 201 18.21 -0.84 7.40
C HIS A 201 17.89 -1.47 6.04
N PRO A 202 18.64 -1.13 4.99
CA PRO A 202 18.40 -1.66 3.66
C PRO A 202 18.40 -3.20 3.66
N THR A 203 17.27 -3.77 3.24
CA THR A 203 17.12 -5.21 3.03
C THR A 203 18.13 -5.67 1.97
N GLU A 204 18.95 -6.67 2.30
CA GLU A 204 19.90 -7.27 1.36
C GLU A 204 19.43 -8.65 0.88
N TYR A 205 19.46 -8.88 -0.44
CA TYR A 205 19.26 -10.21 -1.01
C TYR A 205 20.02 -10.36 -2.34
N GLN A 206 20.84 -11.41 -2.45
CA GLN A 206 21.60 -11.76 -3.67
C GLN A 206 22.42 -10.56 -4.22
N GLY A 207 23.04 -9.78 -3.33
CA GLY A 207 23.84 -8.60 -3.68
C GLY A 207 23.02 -7.39 -4.18
N ARG A 208 21.70 -7.37 -3.94
CA ARG A 208 20.82 -6.20 -4.13
C ARG A 208 20.45 -5.62 -2.78
N TYR A 209 20.23 -4.31 -2.75
CA TYR A 209 19.86 -3.56 -1.56
C TYR A 209 18.52 -2.85 -1.77
N GLY A 210 17.68 -2.84 -0.73
CA GLY A 210 16.45 -2.07 -0.65
C GLY A 210 16.68 -0.56 -0.79
N ILE A 211 15.61 0.17 -1.08
CA ILE A 211 15.64 1.63 -1.17
C ILE A 211 14.81 2.21 -0.03
N GLU A 212 15.52 2.80 0.91
CA GLU A 212 14.96 3.50 2.04
C GLU A 212 14.24 4.79 1.65
N LYS A 213 13.25 5.16 2.46
CA LYS A 213 12.56 6.46 2.33
C LYS A 213 13.51 7.64 2.53
N THR A 214 14.58 7.43 3.30
CA THR A 214 15.70 8.35 3.44
C THR A 214 16.91 7.77 2.73
N PRO A 215 17.27 8.22 1.52
CA PRO A 215 18.47 7.74 0.86
C PRO A 215 19.69 8.14 1.68
N TYR A 216 20.30 7.18 2.36
CA TYR A 216 21.64 7.34 2.93
C TYR A 216 22.62 7.40 1.78
N ILE A 217 23.02 8.61 1.38
CA ILE A 217 24.13 8.83 0.46
C ILE A 217 25.41 8.46 1.21
N ASN A 218 25.74 7.18 1.22
CA ASN A 218 26.88 6.67 2.00
C ASN A 218 28.23 7.05 1.40
N GLU A 219 28.28 7.45 0.12
CA GLU A 219 29.48 7.99 -0.51
C GLU A 219 29.10 9.05 -1.54
N VAL A 220 29.50 10.30 -1.30
CA VAL A 220 29.66 11.26 -2.39
C VAL A 220 31.00 10.89 -3.02
N MET A 221 31.01 10.26 -4.20
CA MET A 221 32.20 10.31 -5.03
C MET A 221 32.27 11.72 -5.62
N PRO A 222 33.18 12.60 -5.17
CA PRO A 222 33.48 13.78 -5.96
C PRO A 222 33.96 13.26 -7.32
N PHE A 223 33.20 13.56 -8.37
CA PHE A 223 33.65 13.41 -9.75
C PHE A 223 34.87 14.34 -9.93
N PHE A 224 36.08 13.84 -9.64
CA PHE A 224 37.33 14.45 -10.09
C PHE A 224 37.50 14.18 -11.60
N THR A 225 36.52 14.56 -12.40
CA THR A 225 36.68 14.71 -13.86
C THR A 225 36.87 16.18 -14.17
N SER A 226 37.84 16.79 -13.51
CA SER A 226 38.56 17.90 -14.10
C SER A 226 39.93 17.33 -14.41
N SER A 227 40.27 17.23 -15.70
CA SER A 227 41.65 17.06 -16.12
C SER A 227 42.54 18.00 -15.30
N VAL A 228 43.80 17.63 -15.06
CA VAL A 228 44.77 18.48 -14.33
C VAL A 228 44.72 19.94 -14.83
N SER A 229 44.48 20.14 -16.14
CA SER A 229 44.18 21.42 -16.77
C SER A 229 43.00 22.19 -16.16
N ALA A 230 41.83 21.57 -15.99
CA ALA A 230 40.66 22.22 -15.40
C ALA A 230 40.83 22.47 -13.89
N ALA A 231 41.54 21.59 -13.18
CA ALA A 231 41.89 21.81 -11.78
C ALA A 231 42.86 23.00 -11.61
N VAL A 232 43.88 23.10 -12.48
CA VAL A 232 44.83 24.22 -12.52
C VAL A 232 44.13 25.52 -12.89
N GLU A 233 43.20 25.50 -13.86
CA GLU A 233 42.44 26.69 -14.25
C GLU A 233 41.52 27.19 -13.13
N GLY A 234 40.89 26.26 -12.39
CA GLY A 234 40.12 26.57 -11.19
C GLY A 234 40.97 27.13 -10.06
N LEU A 235 42.18 26.58 -9.83
CA LEU A 235 43.11 27.05 -8.80
C LEU A 235 43.67 28.44 -9.13
N ILE A 236 43.98 28.71 -10.39
CA ILE A 236 44.44 30.04 -10.84
C ILE A 236 43.31 31.05 -10.70
N LYS A 237 42.09 30.75 -11.17
CA LYS A 237 40.93 31.66 -11.04
C LYS A 237 40.56 31.91 -9.57
N GLY A 238 40.58 30.86 -8.73
CA GLY A 238 40.32 30.97 -7.30
C GLY A 238 41.41 31.74 -6.54
N GLY A 239 42.68 31.48 -6.86
CA GLY A 239 43.83 32.16 -6.25
C GLY A 239 43.92 33.65 -6.62
N VAL A 240 43.65 33.99 -7.89
CA VAL A 240 43.58 35.38 -8.35
C VAL A 240 42.41 36.10 -7.68
N ARG A 241 41.25 35.45 -7.58
CA ARG A 241 40.08 36.03 -6.90
C ARG A 241 40.34 36.29 -5.41
N TYR A 242 40.96 35.34 -4.71
CA TYR A 242 41.36 35.52 -3.30
C TYR A 242 42.36 36.67 -3.12
N LEU A 243 43.33 36.82 -4.03
CA LEU A 243 44.28 37.93 -3.97
C LEU A 243 43.61 39.28 -4.24
N VAL A 244 42.67 39.35 -5.18
CA VAL A 244 41.88 40.57 -5.45
C VAL A 244 41.04 40.94 -4.23
N GLU A 245 40.31 39.98 -3.66
CA GLU A 245 39.48 40.21 -2.46
C GLU A 245 40.35 40.68 -1.27
N LYS A 246 41.54 40.09 -1.08
CA LYS A 246 42.46 40.48 0.01
C LYS A 246 43.14 41.84 -0.21
N VAL A 247 43.33 42.25 -1.47
CA VAL A 247 43.82 43.59 -1.82
C VAL A 247 42.70 44.62 -1.63
N GLU A 248 41.47 44.31 -2.03
CA GLU A 248 40.30 45.15 -1.77
C GLU A 248 40.07 45.36 -0.27
N GLU A 249 40.17 44.30 0.53
CA GLU A 249 40.07 44.38 1.99
C GLU A 249 41.12 45.33 2.58
N LYS A 250 42.39 45.16 2.20
CA LYS A 250 43.49 46.03 2.66
C LYS A 250 43.35 47.48 2.21
N VAL A 251 42.92 47.72 0.97
CA VAL A 251 42.68 49.07 0.46
C VAL A 251 41.53 49.73 1.23
N THR A 252 40.48 48.97 1.52
CA THR A 252 39.32 49.45 2.29
C THR A 252 39.70 49.75 3.74
N GLU A 253 40.54 48.92 4.36
CA GLU A 253 41.11 49.18 5.69
C GLU A 253 42.01 50.43 5.71
N GLU A 254 42.91 50.59 4.74
CA GLU A 254 43.78 51.77 4.65
C GLU A 254 43.00 53.06 4.33
N MET A 255 41.95 52.99 3.52
CA MET A 255 41.07 54.12 3.24
C MET A 255 40.26 54.55 4.47
N HIS A 256 39.76 53.60 5.26
CA HIS A 256 39.12 53.88 6.55
C HIS A 256 40.08 54.51 7.57
N GLN A 257 41.37 54.18 7.52
CA GLN A 257 42.38 54.79 8.39
C GLN A 257 42.82 56.19 7.94
N LYS A 258 42.75 56.52 6.65
CA LYS A 258 43.31 57.78 6.10
C LYS A 258 42.29 58.86 5.74
N ILE A 259 40.99 58.57 5.57
CA ILE A 259 40.04 59.56 5.00
C ILE A 259 38.72 59.65 5.78
N LYS A 260 38.44 60.84 6.32
CA LYS A 260 37.17 61.26 6.95
C LYS A 260 36.18 61.83 5.91
N VAL A 261 36.04 61.21 4.73
CA VAL A 261 35.17 61.62 3.60
C VAL A 261 34.77 60.40 2.74
N SER A 262 33.53 60.43 2.21
CA SER A 262 32.73 59.34 1.64
C SER A 262 33.39 58.45 0.54
N PRO A 263 33.22 57.11 0.59
CA PRO A 263 33.90 56.12 -0.25
C PRO A 263 33.40 56.00 -1.71
N GLU A 264 32.31 56.67 -2.09
CA GLU A 264 31.66 56.46 -3.40
C GLU A 264 32.43 57.04 -4.60
N VAL A 265 33.35 57.98 -4.39
CA VAL A 265 34.09 58.65 -5.48
C VAL A 265 35.32 57.86 -5.93
N ALA A 266 35.98 57.13 -5.02
CA ALA A 266 37.25 56.45 -5.30
C ALA A 266 37.08 55.14 -6.12
N VAL A 267 36.01 54.38 -5.85
CA VAL A 267 35.72 53.10 -6.55
C VAL A 267 35.39 53.33 -8.04
N LYS A 268 34.91 54.54 -8.39
CA LYS A 268 34.53 54.89 -9.76
C LYS A 268 35.74 55.18 -10.65
N GLU A 269 36.87 55.64 -10.08
CA GLU A 269 38.09 55.91 -10.85
C GLU A 269 38.91 54.64 -11.10
N THR A 270 38.97 53.71 -10.15
CA THR A 270 39.70 52.44 -10.31
C THR A 270 39.07 51.52 -11.35
N LYS A 271 37.73 51.46 -11.44
CA LYS A 271 37.05 50.70 -12.52
C LYS A 271 37.31 51.24 -13.92
N LYS A 272 37.72 52.51 -14.07
CA LYS A 272 37.99 53.13 -15.37
C LYS A 272 39.41 52.84 -15.88
N ALA A 273 40.32 52.41 -15.00
CA ALA A 273 41.70 52.09 -15.35
C ALA A 273 41.93 50.61 -15.70
N ILE A 274 40.91 49.75 -15.51
CA ILE A 274 41.00 48.29 -15.68
C ILE A 274 40.08 47.80 -16.83
N SER A 275 39.48 48.72 -17.61
CA SER A 275 38.76 48.36 -18.85
C SER A 275 39.68 48.35 -20.06
#